data_AF-A0A2V3UA31-F1
#
_entry.id   AF-A0A2V3UA31-F1
#
_cell.length_a   1.000
_cell.length_b   1.000
_cell.length_c   1.000
_cell.angle_alpha   90.00
_cell.angle_beta   90.00
_cell.angle_gamma   90.00
#
_symmetry.space_group_name_H-M   'P 1'
#
loop_
_entity.id
_entity.type
_entity.pdbx_description
1 polymer ?
#
loop_
_entity_poly.entity_id
_entity_poly.type
_entity_poly.pdbx_seq_one_letter_code
_entity_poly.pdbx_strand_id
1 'polypeptide(L)'
;MVVPGVNRTDRLAAGGEVYDLRLYRPVGRSPAEMAFVLRLLREARPIPGIDAARPIRTVDGADRLQVPFGGVGRTAGLFEALERRPITKDPEDAALFGSALATLHRALDHLLRSRHRRPAFDEAR
;
A
#
# COMPACT_ATOMS: atom_id res chain seq x y z
N MET A 1 13.45 -11.83 8.45
CA MET A 1 13.94 -12.38 7.17
C MET A 1 12.97 -11.98 6.07
N VAL A 2 13.37 -11.11 5.14
CA VAL A 2 12.57 -10.70 3.98
C VAL A 2 12.89 -11.66 2.84
N VAL A 3 11.92 -12.49 2.43
CA VAL A 3 12.09 -13.46 1.34
C VAL A 3 11.85 -12.74 0.00
N PRO A 4 12.78 -12.80 -0.98
CA PRO A 4 12.51 -12.35 -2.34
C PRO A 4 11.31 -13.11 -2.94
N GLY A 5 10.35 -12.40 -3.54
CA GLY A 5 9.27 -13.05 -4.31
C GLY A 5 7.96 -13.37 -3.59
N VAL A 6 7.67 -12.76 -2.42
CA VAL A 6 6.39 -13.00 -1.73
C VAL A 6 5.19 -12.54 -2.58
N ASN A 7 5.27 -11.39 -3.23
CA ASN A 7 4.29 -10.95 -4.23
C ASN A 7 5.06 -10.63 -5.52
N ARG A 8 4.51 -11.01 -6.66
CA ARG A 8 5.06 -10.63 -7.97
C ARG A 8 4.52 -9.25 -8.33
N THR A 9 5.38 -8.35 -8.79
CA THR A 9 4.96 -7.02 -9.25
C THR A 9 5.49 -6.82 -10.66
N ASP A 10 4.58 -6.66 -11.61
CA ASP A 10 4.89 -6.40 -13.02
C ASP A 10 4.54 -4.94 -13.33
N ARG A 11 5.36 -4.27 -14.15
CA ARG A 11 5.08 -2.89 -14.59
C ARG A 11 4.33 -2.94 -15.92
N LEU A 12 3.21 -2.24 -15.98
CA LEU A 12 2.33 -2.16 -17.15
C LEU A 12 2.36 -0.74 -17.72
N ALA A 13 2.20 -0.64 -19.03
CA ALA A 13 1.99 0.64 -19.71
C ALA A 13 0.70 0.55 -20.54
N ALA A 14 -0.20 1.51 -20.36
CA ALA A 14 -1.46 1.58 -21.10
C ALA A 14 -1.92 3.04 -21.24
N GLY A 15 -2.28 3.46 -22.46
CA GLY A 15 -2.79 4.81 -22.70
C GLY A 15 -1.79 5.94 -22.39
N GLY A 16 -0.48 5.67 -22.46
CA GLY A 16 0.58 6.63 -22.11
C GLY A 16 0.92 6.66 -20.61
N GLU A 17 0.13 6.00 -19.77
CA GLU A 17 0.34 5.92 -18.34
C GLU A 17 1.05 4.63 -17.94
N VAL A 18 1.75 4.67 -16.79
CA VAL A 18 2.47 3.53 -16.23
C VAL A 18 1.81 3.09 -14.92
N TYR A 19 1.68 1.79 -14.75
CA TYR A 19 1.05 1.19 -13.58
C TYR A 19 1.90 0.04 -13.02
N ASP A 20 1.71 -0.26 -11.75
CA ASP A 20 2.31 -1.42 -11.10
C ASP A 20 1.21 -2.44 -10.76
N LEU A 21 1.23 -3.59 -11.43
CA LEU A 21 0.34 -4.71 -11.14
C LEU A 21 0.99 -5.62 -10.10
N ARG A 22 0.38 -5.74 -8.93
CA ARG A 22 0.86 -6.63 -7.87
C ARG A 22 0.00 -7.88 -7.76
N LEU A 23 0.59 -9.03 -8.03
CA LEU A 23 0.02 -10.35 -7.80
C LEU A 23 0.34 -10.81 -6.37
N TYR A 24 -0.69 -10.91 -5.53
CA TYR A 24 -0.54 -11.37 -4.16
C TYR A 24 -0.24 -12.87 -4.11
N ARG A 25 0.56 -13.32 -3.14
CA ARG A 25 0.73 -14.76 -2.85
C ARG A 25 -0.61 -15.47 -2.70
N PRO A 26 -0.74 -16.73 -3.16
CA PRO A 26 -2.00 -17.48 -3.03
C PRO A 26 -2.38 -17.76 -1.58
N VAL A 27 -1.38 -17.91 -0.69
CA VAL A 27 -1.57 -18.35 0.70
C VAL A 27 -1.05 -17.32 1.69
N GLY A 28 -1.71 -17.20 2.85
CA GLY A 28 -1.18 -16.50 4.02
C GLY A 28 -1.41 -14.98 4.08
N ARG A 29 -2.33 -14.42 3.30
CA ARG A 29 -3.11 -13.23 3.70
C ARG A 29 -4.55 -13.51 3.36
N SER A 30 -5.45 -13.22 4.29
CA SER A 30 -6.87 -13.32 4.05
C SER A 30 -7.34 -12.23 3.08
N PRO A 31 -8.44 -12.47 2.36
CA PRO A 31 -9.12 -11.44 1.58
C PRO A 31 -9.44 -10.18 2.40
N ALA A 32 -9.74 -10.31 3.68
CA ALA A 32 -10.08 -9.19 4.57
C ALA A 32 -8.85 -8.31 4.90
N GLU A 33 -7.71 -8.93 5.22
CA GLU A 33 -6.46 -8.21 5.47
C GLU A 33 -5.99 -7.43 4.24
N MET A 34 -6.11 -8.03 3.05
CA MET A 34 -5.76 -7.33 1.81
C MET A 34 -6.68 -6.12 1.57
N ALA A 35 -7.99 -6.29 1.72
CA ALA A 35 -8.96 -5.20 1.58
C ALA A 35 -8.71 -4.07 2.59
N PHE A 36 -8.37 -4.42 3.83
CA PHE A 36 -8.00 -3.44 4.86
C PHE A 36 -6.77 -2.61 4.44
N VAL A 37 -5.70 -3.26 3.97
CA VAL A 37 -4.48 -2.56 3.55
C VAL A 37 -4.74 -1.67 2.33
N LEU A 38 -5.48 -2.16 1.33
CA LEU A 38 -5.82 -1.38 0.14
C LEU A 38 -6.66 -0.16 0.50
N ARG A 39 -7.67 -0.33 1.34
CA ARG A 39 -8.47 0.79 1.86
C ARG A 39 -7.61 1.78 2.63
N LEU A 40 -6.73 1.31 3.50
CA LEU A 40 -5.82 2.16 4.26
C LEU A 40 -4.91 2.98 3.32
N LEU A 41 -4.31 2.35 2.31
CA LEU A 41 -3.45 3.04 1.35
C LEU A 41 -4.23 4.03 0.49
N ARG A 42 -5.52 3.81 0.22
CA ARG A 42 -6.35 4.76 -0.52
C ARG A 42 -6.76 5.96 0.34
N GLU A 43 -7.11 5.71 1.59
CA GLU A 43 -7.70 6.72 2.49
C GLU A 43 -6.65 7.46 3.35
N ALA A 44 -5.42 6.94 3.43
CA ALA A 44 -4.35 7.59 4.16
C ALA A 44 -4.07 8.98 3.57
N ARG A 45 -4.12 10.01 4.41
CA ARG A 45 -3.71 11.35 3.99
C ARG A 45 -2.24 11.32 3.53
N PRO A 46 -1.86 12.12 2.53
CA PRO A 46 -0.46 12.28 2.16
C PRO A 46 0.38 12.60 3.41
N ILE A 47 1.48 11.90 3.58
CA ILE A 47 2.44 12.17 4.65
C ILE A 47 3.57 12.96 3.99
N PRO A 48 3.84 14.21 4.42
CA PRO A 48 4.92 15.01 3.85
C PRO A 48 6.26 14.23 3.88
N GLY A 49 6.91 14.13 2.73
CA GLY A 49 8.16 13.39 2.58
C GLY A 49 8.02 11.86 2.45
N ILE A 50 6.80 11.33 2.33
CA ILE A 50 6.55 9.91 2.06
C ILE A 50 5.54 9.77 0.92
N ASP A 51 6.04 9.30 -0.22
CA ASP A 51 5.20 8.90 -1.34
C ASP A 51 4.83 7.42 -1.22
N ALA A 52 3.55 7.13 -1.34
CA ALA A 52 3.01 5.78 -1.30
C ALA A 52 2.17 5.54 -2.56
N ALA A 53 2.50 4.48 -3.29
CA ALA A 53 1.76 4.06 -4.48
C ALA A 53 0.30 3.78 -4.10
N ARG A 54 -0.64 4.53 -4.66
CA ARG A 54 -2.06 4.39 -4.33
C ARG A 54 -2.69 3.28 -5.15
N PRO A 55 -3.58 2.46 -4.55
CA PRO A 55 -4.31 1.46 -5.30
C PRO A 55 -5.34 2.12 -6.22
N ILE A 56 -5.42 1.63 -7.45
CA ILE A 56 -6.38 2.03 -8.45
C ILE A 56 -7.52 1.02 -8.46
N ARG A 57 -8.75 1.51 -8.41
CA ARG A 57 -9.94 0.67 -8.49
C ARG A 57 -10.19 0.22 -9.92
N THR A 58 -10.74 -0.98 -10.05
CA THR A 58 -11.33 -1.46 -11.29
C THR A 58 -12.56 -0.62 -11.66
N VAL A 59 -13.02 -0.75 -12.90
CA VAL A 59 -14.17 0.01 -13.44
C VAL A 59 -15.48 -0.23 -12.67
N ASP A 60 -15.61 -1.39 -12.02
CA ASP A 60 -16.72 -1.77 -11.14
C ASP A 60 -16.50 -1.30 -9.67
N GLY A 61 -15.42 -0.57 -9.40
CA GLY A 61 -15.12 0.01 -8.10
C GLY A 61 -14.42 -0.92 -7.11
N ALA A 62 -14.05 -2.15 -7.50
CA ALA A 62 -13.33 -3.07 -6.62
C ALA A 62 -11.86 -2.65 -6.43
N ASP A 63 -11.32 -2.88 -5.24
CA ASP A 63 -9.89 -2.61 -4.94
C ASP A 63 -8.97 -3.77 -5.43
N ARG A 64 -9.55 -4.86 -5.93
CA ARG A 64 -8.83 -6.08 -6.37
C ARG A 64 -9.54 -6.78 -7.50
N LEU A 65 -8.78 -7.54 -8.29
CA LEU A 65 -9.31 -8.43 -9.31
C LEU A 65 -8.71 -9.84 -9.19
N GLN A 66 -9.39 -10.83 -9.76
CA GLN A 66 -8.81 -12.16 -9.99
C GLN A 66 -8.21 -12.20 -11.40
N VAL A 67 -6.96 -12.61 -11.50
CA VAL A 67 -6.27 -12.79 -12.79
C VAL A 67 -5.79 -14.23 -12.93
N PRO A 68 -5.94 -14.86 -14.12
CA PRO A 68 -5.27 -16.11 -14.39
C PRO A 68 -3.77 -15.87 -14.52
N PHE A 69 -2.96 -16.61 -13.78
CA PHE A 69 -1.50 -16.52 -13.86
C PHE A 69 -0.87 -17.91 -13.65
N GLY A 70 -0.16 -18.40 -14.66
CA GLY A 70 0.45 -19.75 -14.61
C GLY A 70 -0.58 -20.87 -14.41
N GLY A 71 -1.78 -20.72 -14.99
CA GLY A 71 -2.87 -21.70 -14.88
C GLY A 71 -3.68 -21.64 -13.58
N VAL A 72 -3.37 -20.72 -12.66
CA VAL A 72 -4.07 -20.57 -11.37
C VAL A 72 -4.64 -19.15 -11.23
N GLY A 73 -5.82 -19.02 -10.64
CA GLY A 73 -6.39 -17.73 -10.27
C GLY A 73 -5.58 -17.06 -9.16
N ARG A 74 -5.21 -15.79 -9.37
CA ARG A 74 -4.45 -14.97 -8.41
C ARG A 74 -5.19 -13.69 -8.13
N THR A 75 -5.19 -13.30 -6.85
CA THR A 75 -5.65 -11.96 -6.48
C THR A 75 -4.60 -10.94 -6.89
N ALA A 76 -5.03 -9.88 -7.57
CA ALA A 76 -4.19 -8.78 -8.00
C ALA A 76 -4.75 -7.43 -7.57
N GLY A 77 -3.85 -6.46 -7.36
CA GLY A 77 -4.17 -5.05 -7.20
C GLY A 77 -3.35 -4.23 -8.19
N LEU A 78 -3.97 -3.18 -8.74
CA LEU A 78 -3.30 -2.21 -9.60
C LEU A 78 -2.94 -0.99 -8.78
N PHE A 79 -1.75 -0.43 -9.02
CA PHE A 79 -1.24 0.72 -8.29
C PHE A 79 -0.70 1.77 -9.26
N GLU A 80 -0.78 3.03 -8.83
CA GLU A 80 -0.03 4.12 -9.43
C GLU A 80 1.46 3.76 -9.46
N ALA A 81 2.11 4.02 -10.60
CA ALA A 81 3.54 3.89 -10.70
C ALA A 81 4.22 5.07 -10.01
N LEU A 82 5.07 4.78 -9.02
CA LEU A 82 6.02 5.77 -8.52
C LEU A 82 7.32 5.70 -9.32
N GLU A 83 8.04 6.82 -9.36
CA GLU A 83 9.42 6.84 -9.81
C GLU A 83 10.25 5.90 -8.93
N ARG A 84 11.09 5.10 -9.59
CA ARG A 84 11.91 4.11 -8.92
C ARG A 84 13.36 4.45 -9.15
N ARG A 85 14.09 4.58 -8.05
CA ARG A 85 15.54 4.55 -8.04
C ARG A 85 15.99 3.35 -7.21
N PRO A 86 17.00 2.58 -7.65
CA PRO A 86 17.57 1.51 -6.83
C PRO A 86 18.06 2.06 -5.49
N ILE A 87 17.72 1.37 -4.40
CA ILE A 87 18.34 1.60 -3.10
C ILE A 87 19.67 0.86 -3.12
N THR A 88 20.74 1.55 -2.77
CA THR A 88 22.10 1.03 -2.72
C THR A 88 22.57 0.91 -1.26
N LYS A 89 23.84 0.56 -1.06
CA LYS A 89 24.47 0.55 0.28
C LYS A 89 25.08 1.92 0.65
N ASP A 90 24.76 2.95 -0.11
CA ASP A 90 25.23 4.30 0.15
C ASP A 90 24.72 4.79 1.53
N PRO A 91 25.58 5.41 2.35
CA PRO A 91 25.16 6.03 3.61
C PRO A 91 23.99 7.00 3.48
N GLU A 92 23.87 7.73 2.36
CA GLU A 92 22.75 8.63 2.09
C GLU A 92 21.43 7.87 1.96
N ASP A 93 21.45 6.70 1.32
CA ASP A 93 20.28 5.82 1.18
C ASP A 93 19.84 5.28 2.54
N ALA A 94 20.79 4.93 3.40
CA ALA A 94 20.52 4.48 4.75
C ALA A 94 19.90 5.61 5.61
N ALA A 95 20.44 6.83 5.51
CA ALA A 95 19.91 8.00 6.20
C ALA A 95 18.50 8.34 5.72
N LEU A 96 18.27 8.33 4.40
CA LEU A 96 16.96 8.54 3.81
C LEU A 96 15.95 7.50 4.30
N PHE A 97 16.29 6.21 4.28
CA PHE A 97 15.44 5.14 4.80
C PHE A 97 15.08 5.35 6.27
N GLY A 98 16.06 5.65 7.12
CA GLY A 98 15.84 5.89 8.55
C GLY A 98 14.91 7.08 8.81
N SER A 99 15.11 8.18 8.08
CA SER A 99 14.29 9.40 8.21
C SER A 99 12.84 9.18 7.73
N ALA A 100 12.65 8.46 6.62
CA ALA A 100 11.34 8.09 6.11
C ALA A 100 10.60 7.18 7.09
N LEU A 101 11.30 6.19 7.67
CA LEU A 101 10.71 5.29 8.67
C LEU A 101 10.28 6.03 9.95
N ALA A 102 11.12 6.93 10.46
CA ALA A 102 10.76 7.76 11.62
C ALA A 102 9.55 8.67 11.34
N THR A 103 9.46 9.22 10.13
CA THR A 103 8.33 10.03 9.69
C THR A 103 7.05 9.18 9.59
N LEU A 104 7.16 7.95 9.08
CA LEU A 104 6.04 7.02 9.02
C LEU A 104 5.52 6.66 10.41
N HIS A 105 6.41 6.36 11.36
CA HIS A 105 6.01 6.07 12.75
C HIS A 105 5.25 7.24 13.39
N ARG A 106 5.77 8.47 13.25
CA ARG A 106 5.08 9.66 13.77
C ARG A 106 3.69 9.85 13.15
N ALA A 107 3.57 9.65 11.84
CA ALA A 107 2.28 9.76 11.16
C ALA A 107 1.28 8.69 11.62
N LEU A 108 1.74 7.45 11.85
CA LEU A 108 0.92 6.36 12.35
C LEU A 108 0.47 6.57 13.80
N ASP A 109 1.35 7.11 14.66
CA ASP A 109 1.01 7.45 16.04
C ASP A 109 -0.15 8.45 16.11
N HIS A 110 -0.14 9.47 15.24
CA HIS A 110 -1.26 10.41 15.13
C HIS A 110 -2.57 9.73 14.71
N LEU A 111 -2.49 8.78 13.77
CA LEU A 111 -3.66 8.04 13.29
C LEU A 111 -4.25 7.13 14.38
N LEU A 112 -3.42 6.45 15.17
CA LEU A 112 -3.86 5.62 16.30
C LEU A 112 -4.46 6.45 17.44
N ARG A 113 -3.87 7.61 17.74
CA ARG A 113 -4.39 8.56 18.76
C ARG A 113 -5.73 9.18 18.32
N SER A 114 -5.89 9.50 17.04
CA SER A 114 -7.15 10.04 16.51
C SER A 114 -8.31 9.03 16.54
N ARG A 115 -8.04 7.73 16.42
CA ARG A 115 -9.04 6.65 16.55
C ARG A 115 -9.42 6.32 18.00
N HIS A 116 -8.64 6.75 18.99
CA HIS A 116 -8.92 6.54 20.42
C HIS A 116 -9.72 7.68 21.07
N ARG A 117 -9.98 8.78 20.36
CA ARG A 117 -11.01 9.74 20.77
C ARG A 117 -12.38 9.16 20.41
N ARG A 118 -12.99 8.40 21.34
CA ARG A 118 -14.46 8.26 21.36
C ARG A 118 -15.07 9.68 21.39
N PRO A 119 -16.20 9.94 20.71
CA PRO A 119 -16.97 11.12 21.03
C PRO A 119 -17.31 11.06 22.52
N ALA A 120 -17.08 12.16 23.23
CA ALA A 120 -17.71 12.35 24.52
C ALA A 120 -19.21 12.11 24.28
N PHE A 121 -19.77 11.12 24.96
CA PHE A 121 -21.22 11.05 25.06
C PHE A 121 -21.64 12.36 25.73
N ASP A 122 -22.42 13.16 25.00
CA ASP A 122 -23.21 14.23 25.60
C ASP A 122 -24.09 13.59 26.68
N GLU A 123 -23.74 13.82 27.94
CA GLU A 123 -24.69 13.72 29.04
C GLU A 123 -25.73 14.81 28.83
N ALA A 124 -26.80 14.47 28.13
CA ALA A 124 -28.01 15.25 28.08
C ALA A 124 -29.15 14.48 28.76
N ARG A 125 -29.45 14.95 29.98
CA ARG A 125 -30.66 14.78 30.82
C ARG A 125 -30.73 13.61 31.77
#